data_AF-A0A4Y3R9A5-F1
#
_entry.id   AF-A0A4Y3R9A5-F1
#
_cell.length_a   1.000
_cell.length_b   1.000
_cell.length_c   1.000
_cell.angle_alpha   90.00
_cell.angle_beta   90.00
_cell.angle_gamma   90.00
#
_symmetry.space_group_name_H-M   'P 1'
#
loop_
_entity.id
_entity.type
_entity.pdbx_description
1 polymer ?
#
loop_
_entity_poly.entity_id
_entity_poly.type
_entity_poly.pdbx_seq_one_letter_code
_entity_poly.pdbx_strand_id
1 'polypeptide(L)'
;MTTVLYERLADAGQYALWAEAEIDPSISGGGYFVGTFHGAVARSALESAALAVLHRHEPLRSVLRLVEGQLRQCVLPAQEALSFDDSELPCARGDERAAVRAWTEQHMRHRRWDLSTEAPLRFHLLRHDTARCSVVFAVHHAGFDGRSKFLVARDFAAHLAAVRAGRAARPTPLTAPATPVAPPEVAEEARAFWRRTVETAEPMALPEGGRPGRRRITSSPTVELDPAAVTALRDTARTLRVSTFTMLLAALIRQLAAYGNSSPLLALASDVSDETTRDVAGLQINVVPVAVEAARTASTEDSVAAARAALSQLARYRRVPFVDLVAGVPGRPLARLGTELGLSFPRPPAGLDLDVPGLRTAWDFFTPNTSATLARTLQIRADWPECRVRLDHRENLMGAEEAEQFLTDFRTAVADLAADRTTSSLATAVADRPATGTGGAPYSCAGTRVGTVLDDDPPHPPRLLPADGHAFTAHGPSGQPLPRSIAGAVHVRFPDGRTLPTGDSGYIAADGGVRLLGPAHGRWICTRNLIDTSAVRRVALTHPWVTGAEVRLEKGRSESAVLTVTGSGPRPPGVRELRAHLRTWLHGSELPGRIRVEPAD
;
A
#
# COMPACT_ATOMS: atom_id res chain seq x y z
N MET A 1 -10.35 -33.25 12.75
CA MET A 1 -10.88 -32.75 11.47
C MET A 1 -11.92 -31.70 11.79
N THR A 2 -11.76 -30.48 11.30
CA THR A 2 -12.76 -29.41 11.45
C THR A 2 -14.00 -29.76 10.64
N THR A 3 -15.17 -29.67 11.23
CA THR A 3 -16.45 -29.91 10.54
C THR A 3 -16.65 -28.85 9.47
N VAL A 4 -16.92 -29.27 8.24
CA VAL A 4 -17.36 -28.37 7.16
C VAL A 4 -18.86 -28.56 6.99
N LEU A 5 -19.63 -27.48 7.16
CA LEU A 5 -21.08 -27.51 6.97
C LEU A 5 -21.42 -27.67 5.48
N TYR A 6 -20.74 -26.90 4.63
CA TYR A 6 -20.79 -26.99 3.17
C TYR A 6 -19.65 -26.14 2.56
N GLU A 7 -19.49 -26.23 1.24
CA GLU A 7 -18.46 -25.52 0.50
C GLU A 7 -19.00 -24.91 -0.81
N ARG A 8 -18.40 -23.80 -1.23
CA ARG A 8 -18.64 -23.15 -2.52
C ARG A 8 -17.32 -22.76 -3.18
N LEU A 9 -17.35 -22.46 -4.47
CA LEU A 9 -16.17 -21.92 -5.15
C LEU A 9 -15.74 -20.61 -4.48
N ALA A 10 -14.44 -20.47 -4.25
CA ALA A 10 -13.88 -19.18 -3.85
C ALA A 10 -14.00 -18.20 -5.02
N ASP A 11 -14.35 -16.95 -4.74
CA ASP A 11 -14.42 -15.92 -5.78
C ASP A 11 -13.02 -15.47 -6.24
N ALA A 12 -12.98 -14.67 -7.30
CA ALA A 12 -11.72 -14.19 -7.87
C ALA A 12 -10.87 -13.35 -6.89
N GLY A 13 -11.51 -12.60 -5.98
CA GLY A 13 -10.82 -11.82 -4.96
C GLY A 13 -10.19 -12.71 -3.90
N GLN A 14 -10.93 -13.72 -3.43
CA GLN A 14 -10.44 -14.72 -2.50
C GLN A 14 -9.29 -15.52 -3.09
N TYR A 15 -9.39 -15.92 -4.36
CA TYR A 15 -8.31 -16.61 -5.06
C TYR A 15 -7.05 -15.75 -5.15
N ALA A 16 -7.17 -14.46 -5.48
CA ALA A 16 -6.03 -13.56 -5.56
C ALA A 16 -5.30 -13.42 -4.21
N LEU A 17 -6.05 -13.25 -3.11
CA LEU A 17 -5.49 -13.13 -1.77
C LEU A 17 -4.88 -14.44 -1.26
N TRP A 18 -5.50 -15.59 -1.58
CA TRP A 18 -4.94 -16.90 -1.27
C TRP A 18 -3.63 -17.11 -2.04
N ALA A 19 -3.61 -16.84 -3.34
CA ALA A 19 -2.41 -16.98 -4.16
C ALA A 19 -1.28 -16.04 -3.69
N GLU A 20 -1.59 -14.82 -3.26
CA GLU A 20 -0.61 -13.89 -2.67
C GLU A 20 0.02 -14.48 -1.40
N ALA A 21 -0.80 -15.03 -0.50
CA ALA A 21 -0.34 -15.65 0.74
C ALA A 21 0.54 -16.90 0.48
N GLU A 22 0.24 -17.68 -0.55
CA GLU A 22 1.06 -18.84 -0.97
C GLU A 22 2.40 -18.42 -1.60
N ILE A 23 2.42 -17.32 -2.36
CA ILE A 23 3.63 -16.82 -3.06
C ILE A 23 4.63 -16.22 -2.08
N ASP A 24 4.17 -15.36 -1.17
CA ASP A 24 5.02 -14.73 -0.16
C ASP A 24 4.33 -14.76 1.21
N PRO A 25 4.55 -15.83 1.99
CA PRO A 25 3.98 -15.96 3.33
C PRO A 25 4.45 -14.91 4.35
N SER A 26 5.39 -14.03 3.99
CA SER A 26 5.80 -12.89 4.83
C SER A 26 4.89 -11.68 4.68
N ILE A 27 4.07 -11.66 3.63
CA ILE A 27 3.04 -10.67 3.40
C ILE A 27 1.82 -11.03 4.25
N SER A 28 1.40 -10.11 5.11
CA SER A 28 0.15 -10.24 5.85
C SER A 28 -1.01 -9.77 4.97
N GLY A 29 -2.01 -10.62 4.75
CA GLY A 29 -3.29 -10.20 4.15
C GLY A 29 -4.26 -9.60 5.17
N GLY A 30 -3.78 -9.21 6.36
CA GLY A 30 -4.63 -8.90 7.50
C GLY A 30 -4.64 -7.45 7.97
N GLY A 31 -5.41 -7.22 9.01
CA GLY A 31 -5.51 -5.96 9.75
C GLY A 31 -6.21 -6.17 11.07
N TYR A 32 -6.61 -5.09 11.74
CA TYR A 32 -7.45 -5.19 12.92
C TYR A 32 -8.30 -3.94 13.09
N PHE A 33 -9.30 -3.96 13.96
CA PHE A 33 -9.92 -2.76 14.54
C PHE A 33 -10.19 -3.02 16.02
N VAL A 34 -10.45 -1.96 16.80
CA VAL A 34 -10.52 -2.08 18.27
C VAL A 34 -11.81 -1.45 18.80
N GLY A 35 -12.47 -2.15 19.72
CA GLY A 35 -13.49 -1.58 20.59
C GLY A 35 -12.97 -1.52 22.03
N THR A 36 -12.90 -0.32 22.62
CA THR A 36 -12.53 -0.09 24.02
C THR A 36 -13.78 0.20 24.83
N PHE A 37 -13.93 -0.50 25.96
CA PHE A 37 -15.12 -0.47 26.81
C PHE A 37 -14.72 0.02 28.21
N HIS A 38 -15.37 1.07 28.69
CA HIS A 38 -15.24 1.57 30.05
C HIS A 38 -16.54 1.30 30.81
N GLY A 39 -16.41 0.57 31.91
CA GLY A 39 -17.48 -0.04 32.70
C GLY A 39 -17.23 -1.54 32.83
N ALA A 40 -17.70 -2.13 33.93
CA ALA A 40 -17.55 -3.57 34.15
C ALA A 40 -18.33 -4.37 33.09
N VAL A 41 -17.62 -5.22 32.36
CA VAL A 41 -18.18 -6.13 31.35
C VAL A 41 -17.57 -7.52 31.52
N ALA A 42 -18.42 -8.53 31.61
CA ALA A 42 -17.97 -9.91 31.76
C ALA A 42 -17.37 -10.43 30.46
N ARG A 43 -16.26 -11.18 30.56
CA ARG A 43 -15.63 -11.90 29.43
C ARG A 43 -16.65 -12.71 28.63
N SER A 44 -17.54 -13.44 29.33
CA SER A 44 -18.58 -14.26 28.71
C SER A 44 -19.57 -13.47 27.85
N ALA A 45 -19.87 -12.22 28.20
CA ALA A 45 -20.75 -11.37 27.40
C ALA A 45 -20.07 -10.92 26.10
N LEU A 46 -18.78 -10.58 26.16
CA LEU A 46 -17.97 -10.23 24.99
C LEU A 46 -17.76 -11.44 24.07
N GLU A 47 -17.46 -12.60 24.63
CA GLU A 47 -17.31 -13.86 23.91
C GLU A 47 -18.63 -14.30 23.24
N SER A 48 -19.76 -14.12 23.94
CA SER A 48 -21.09 -14.36 23.36
C SER A 48 -21.38 -13.42 22.18
N ALA A 49 -21.00 -12.14 22.27
CA ALA A 49 -21.14 -11.19 21.16
C ALA A 49 -20.24 -11.54 19.97
N ALA A 50 -19.00 -11.98 20.22
CA ALA A 50 -18.10 -12.49 19.19
C ALA A 50 -18.68 -13.71 18.47
N LEU A 51 -19.18 -14.69 19.23
CA LEU A 51 -19.85 -15.87 18.66
C LEU A 51 -21.10 -15.50 17.86
N ALA A 52 -21.88 -14.52 18.33
CA ALA A 52 -23.07 -14.06 17.63
C ALA A 52 -22.76 -13.41 16.28
N VAL A 53 -21.64 -12.67 16.17
CA VAL A 53 -21.15 -12.14 14.90
C VAL A 53 -20.81 -13.27 13.93
N LEU A 54 -20.12 -14.31 14.38
CA LEU A 54 -19.77 -15.46 13.52
C LEU A 54 -21.00 -16.26 13.08
N HIS A 55 -22.00 -16.43 13.96
CA HIS A 55 -23.29 -17.02 13.59
C HIS A 55 -24.02 -16.20 12.53
N ARG A 56 -23.97 -14.87 12.66
CA ARG A 56 -24.64 -13.95 11.74
C ARG A 56 -23.99 -13.92 10.36
N HIS A 57 -22.66 -13.88 10.28
CA HIS A 57 -21.95 -13.65 9.02
C HIS A 57 -21.15 -14.87 8.61
N GLU A 58 -21.70 -15.64 7.68
CA GLU A 58 -21.05 -16.85 7.20
C GLU A 58 -19.64 -16.66 6.62
N PRO A 59 -19.32 -15.59 5.84
CA PRO A 59 -17.95 -15.38 5.35
C PRO A 59 -16.91 -15.27 6.47
N LEU A 60 -17.29 -14.76 7.64
CA LEU A 60 -16.38 -14.55 8.78
C LEU A 60 -15.97 -15.84 9.48
N ARG A 61 -16.67 -16.95 9.22
CA ARG A 61 -16.39 -18.29 9.76
C ARG A 61 -16.03 -19.30 8.66
N SER A 62 -15.57 -18.81 7.51
CA SER A 62 -15.22 -19.65 6.36
C SER A 62 -13.73 -19.67 6.09
N VAL A 63 -13.18 -20.84 5.80
CA VAL A 63 -11.76 -21.06 5.44
C VAL A 63 -11.62 -21.34 3.95
N LEU A 64 -10.41 -21.19 3.39
CA LEU A 64 -10.11 -21.45 1.99
C LEU A 64 -9.28 -22.73 1.85
N ARG A 65 -9.83 -23.74 1.18
CA ARG A 65 -9.16 -25.05 0.99
C ARG A 65 -9.11 -25.42 -0.48
N LEU A 66 -8.04 -26.10 -0.87
CA LEU A 66 -8.00 -26.81 -2.15
C LEU A 66 -8.75 -28.14 -2.00
N VAL A 67 -9.87 -28.26 -2.69
CA VAL A 67 -10.69 -29.46 -2.76
C VAL A 67 -10.74 -29.89 -4.22
N GLU A 68 -10.23 -31.09 -4.52
CA GLU A 68 -10.16 -31.63 -5.89
C GLU A 68 -9.45 -30.68 -6.88
N GLY A 69 -8.43 -29.96 -6.40
CA GLY A 69 -7.65 -29.01 -7.21
C GLY A 69 -8.32 -27.65 -7.43
N GLN A 70 -9.50 -27.40 -6.85
CA GLN A 70 -10.18 -26.11 -6.90
C GLN A 70 -10.14 -25.42 -5.53
N LEU A 71 -9.90 -24.11 -5.52
CA LEU A 71 -9.99 -23.32 -4.29
C LEU A 71 -11.46 -23.13 -3.92
N ARG A 72 -11.84 -23.60 -2.73
CA ARG A 72 -13.19 -23.53 -2.21
C ARG A 72 -13.23 -22.81 -0.88
N GLN A 73 -14.29 -22.05 -0.68
CA GLN A 73 -14.65 -21.49 0.61
C GLN A 73 -15.45 -22.55 1.38
N CYS A 74 -14.86 -23.07 2.45
CA CYS A 74 -15.43 -24.09 3.32
C CYS A 74 -15.98 -23.45 4.60
N VAL A 75 -17.26 -23.63 4.85
CA VAL A 75 -18.01 -22.94 5.90
C VAL A 75 -17.98 -23.77 7.18
N LEU A 76 -17.45 -23.22 8.28
CA LEU A 76 -17.31 -23.93 9.55
C LEU A 76 -18.47 -23.62 10.51
N PRO A 77 -18.84 -24.52 11.44
CA PRO A 77 -19.69 -24.14 12.58
C PRO A 77 -19.10 -22.93 13.33
N ALA A 78 -19.94 -21.99 13.75
CA ALA A 78 -19.46 -20.76 14.40
C ALA A 78 -18.67 -21.04 15.69
N GLN A 79 -19.02 -22.11 16.42
CA GLN A 79 -18.30 -22.56 17.61
C GLN A 79 -16.89 -23.06 17.28
N GLU A 80 -16.71 -23.75 16.15
CA GLU A 80 -15.38 -24.23 15.72
C GLU A 80 -14.54 -23.10 15.12
N ALA A 81 -15.18 -22.07 14.56
CA ALA A 81 -14.50 -20.90 14.00
C ALA A 81 -14.11 -19.84 15.05
N LEU A 82 -14.70 -19.88 16.25
CA LEU A 82 -14.46 -18.88 17.29
C LEU A 82 -13.05 -19.02 17.86
N SER A 83 -12.22 -17.99 17.63
CA SER A 83 -10.98 -17.75 18.36
C SER A 83 -11.16 -16.51 19.23
N PHE A 84 -11.20 -16.71 20.54
CA PHE A 84 -11.40 -15.67 21.55
C PHE A 84 -10.38 -15.84 22.68
N ASP A 85 -9.24 -15.16 22.52
CA ASP A 85 -8.15 -15.19 23.49
C ASP A 85 -8.27 -14.01 24.47
N ASP A 86 -7.62 -14.10 25.64
CA ASP A 86 -7.53 -12.99 26.60
C ASP A 86 -6.12 -12.79 27.15
N SER A 87 -5.78 -11.54 27.49
CA SER A 87 -4.52 -11.18 28.13
C SER A 87 -4.69 -9.94 28.99
N GLU A 88 -3.84 -9.83 30.02
CA GLU A 88 -3.72 -8.59 30.79
C GLU A 88 -2.84 -7.59 30.06
N LEU A 89 -3.30 -6.35 30.00
CA LEU A 89 -2.56 -5.22 29.44
C LEU A 89 -2.82 -3.97 30.30
N PRO A 90 -2.29 -3.92 31.53
CA PRO A 90 -2.48 -2.79 32.42
C PRO A 90 -1.92 -1.51 31.80
N CYS A 91 -2.70 -0.42 31.83
CA CYS A 91 -2.28 0.89 31.37
C CYS A 91 -3.01 2.01 32.11
N ALA A 92 -2.45 3.22 32.06
CA ALA A 92 -3.11 4.40 32.59
C ALA A 92 -4.38 4.74 31.80
N ARG A 93 -5.25 5.57 32.37
CA ARG A 93 -6.48 6.02 31.73
C ARG A 93 -6.20 7.09 30.70
N GLY A 94 -6.66 6.85 29.47
CA GLY A 94 -6.32 7.64 28.29
C GLY A 94 -5.29 6.95 27.39
N ASP A 95 -4.50 6.02 27.94
CA ASP A 95 -3.41 5.37 27.21
C ASP A 95 -3.82 4.04 26.56
N GLU A 96 -5.08 3.62 26.70
CA GLU A 96 -5.58 2.33 26.20
C GLU A 96 -5.27 2.16 24.70
N ARG A 97 -5.49 3.20 23.90
CA ARG A 97 -5.22 3.16 22.45
C ARG A 97 -3.74 2.94 22.15
N ALA A 98 -2.84 3.61 22.86
CA ALA A 98 -1.41 3.49 22.65
C ALA A 98 -0.90 2.12 23.11
N ALA A 99 -1.38 1.65 24.26
CA ALA A 99 -1.06 0.32 24.80
C ALA A 99 -1.51 -0.79 23.85
N VAL A 100 -2.76 -0.73 23.35
CA VAL A 100 -3.28 -1.71 22.38
C VAL A 100 -2.47 -1.69 21.09
N ARG A 101 -2.09 -0.50 20.58
CA ARG A 101 -1.25 -0.39 19.38
C ARG A 101 0.10 -1.06 19.58
N ALA A 102 0.79 -0.78 20.68
CA ALA A 102 2.06 -1.43 21.02
C ALA A 102 1.91 -2.95 21.13
N TRP A 103 0.84 -3.42 21.80
CA TRP A 103 0.53 -4.84 21.90
C TRP A 103 0.31 -5.48 20.53
N THR A 104 -0.48 -4.86 19.65
CA THR A 104 -0.72 -5.40 18.29
C THR A 104 0.54 -5.44 17.43
N GLU A 105 1.41 -4.43 17.54
CA GLU A 105 2.69 -4.39 16.83
C GLU A 105 3.62 -5.51 17.30
N GLN A 106 3.56 -5.90 18.57
CA GLN A 106 4.35 -7.01 19.09
C GLN A 106 3.76 -8.38 18.72
N HIS A 107 2.44 -8.55 18.81
CA HIS A 107 1.79 -9.87 18.76
C HIS A 107 1.19 -10.23 17.40
N MET A 108 0.77 -9.25 16.60
CA MET A 108 0.10 -9.50 15.32
C MET A 108 1.04 -9.31 14.12
N ARG A 109 2.06 -8.47 14.26
CA ARG A 109 2.99 -8.08 13.17
C ARG A 109 3.69 -9.26 12.48
N HIS A 110 3.97 -10.34 13.22
CA HIS A 110 4.70 -11.50 12.71
C HIS A 110 3.83 -12.76 12.60
N ARG A 111 2.55 -12.65 12.92
CA ARG A 111 1.66 -13.80 12.93
C ARG A 111 1.24 -14.14 11.50
N ARG A 112 1.43 -15.40 11.12
CA ARG A 112 0.89 -15.94 9.86
C ARG A 112 -0.55 -16.39 10.06
N TRP A 113 -1.35 -16.26 9.00
CA TRP A 113 -2.74 -16.74 8.95
C TRP A 113 -2.80 -17.95 8.02
N ASP A 114 -3.04 -19.14 8.56
CA ASP A 114 -3.31 -20.31 7.71
C ASP A 114 -4.76 -20.26 7.21
N LEU A 115 -4.93 -19.84 5.94
CA LEU A 115 -6.25 -19.71 5.33
C LEU A 115 -7.02 -21.03 5.23
N SER A 116 -6.35 -22.18 5.34
CA SER A 116 -6.99 -23.49 5.22
C SER A 116 -7.62 -23.99 6.52
N THR A 117 -7.18 -23.44 7.66
CA THR A 117 -7.62 -23.89 8.99
C THR A 117 -8.19 -22.76 9.85
N GLU A 118 -7.83 -21.51 9.57
CA GLU A 118 -8.18 -20.37 10.41
C GLU A 118 -9.24 -19.47 9.75
N ALA A 119 -10.38 -19.31 10.42
CA ALA A 119 -11.40 -18.35 10.03
C ALA A 119 -10.82 -16.92 9.94
N PRO A 120 -11.33 -16.02 9.07
CA PRO A 120 -10.75 -14.71 8.78
C PRO A 120 -11.01 -13.64 9.86
N LEU A 121 -11.70 -13.96 10.94
CA LEU A 121 -11.94 -13.04 12.07
C LEU A 121 -11.60 -13.72 13.39
N ARG A 122 -10.79 -13.04 14.20
CA ARG A 122 -10.39 -13.46 15.56
C ARG A 122 -10.60 -12.32 16.54
N PHE A 123 -10.74 -12.67 17.81
CA PHE A 123 -10.99 -11.73 18.88
C PHE A 123 -9.92 -11.92 19.96
N HIS A 124 -9.40 -10.80 20.46
CA HIS A 124 -8.49 -10.81 21.60
C HIS A 124 -8.93 -9.78 22.63
N LEU A 125 -9.22 -10.22 23.84
CA LEU A 125 -9.62 -9.39 24.97
C LEU A 125 -8.39 -8.93 25.75
N LEU A 126 -8.15 -7.62 25.77
CA LEU A 126 -7.09 -6.97 26.54
C LEU A 126 -7.69 -6.31 27.78
N ARG A 127 -7.33 -6.81 28.97
CA ARG A 127 -7.83 -6.29 30.26
C ARG A 127 -6.90 -5.21 30.79
N HIS A 128 -7.38 -3.96 30.90
CA HIS A 128 -6.59 -2.84 31.41
C HIS A 128 -6.72 -2.69 32.92
N ASP A 129 -7.93 -2.91 33.45
CA ASP A 129 -8.23 -3.06 34.88
C ASP A 129 -9.61 -3.74 35.06
N THR A 130 -10.18 -3.68 36.26
CA THR A 130 -11.48 -4.30 36.61
C THR A 130 -12.69 -3.68 35.89
N ALA A 131 -12.55 -2.47 35.34
CA ALA A 131 -13.64 -1.72 34.70
C ALA A 131 -13.26 -1.22 33.30
N ARG A 132 -12.14 -1.65 32.72
CA ARG A 132 -11.68 -1.22 31.40
C ARG A 132 -11.05 -2.37 30.64
N CYS A 133 -11.51 -2.56 29.41
CA CYS A 133 -10.93 -3.54 28.50
C CYS A 133 -11.04 -3.09 27.05
N SER A 134 -10.20 -3.65 26.20
CA SER A 134 -10.29 -3.52 24.74
C SER A 134 -10.47 -4.88 24.09
N VAL A 135 -11.31 -4.96 23.06
CA VAL A 135 -11.40 -6.14 22.18
C VAL A 135 -10.73 -5.78 20.87
N VAL A 136 -9.67 -6.50 20.52
CA VAL A 136 -9.02 -6.44 19.21
C VAL A 136 -9.72 -7.43 18.28
N PHE A 137 -10.24 -6.92 17.18
CA PHE A 137 -10.86 -7.69 16.11
C PHE A 137 -9.82 -7.86 15.01
N ALA A 138 -9.06 -8.95 15.05
CA ALA A 138 -8.03 -9.24 14.06
C ALA A 138 -8.66 -9.91 12.84
N VAL A 139 -8.30 -9.45 11.64
CA VAL A 139 -8.97 -9.85 10.40
C VAL A 139 -7.99 -10.27 9.33
N HIS A 140 -8.45 -11.15 8.42
CA HIS A 140 -7.80 -11.44 7.15
C HIS A 140 -8.69 -11.05 5.99
N HIS A 141 -8.15 -10.33 5.00
CA HIS A 141 -8.93 -9.77 3.90
C HIS A 141 -9.57 -10.83 3.00
N ALA A 142 -9.06 -12.07 2.99
CA ALA A 142 -9.67 -13.20 2.27
C ALA A 142 -11.15 -13.47 2.64
N GLY A 143 -11.63 -12.94 3.77
CA GLY A 143 -13.06 -12.94 4.10
C GLY A 143 -13.54 -11.65 4.74
N PHE A 144 -12.83 -10.53 4.57
CA PHE A 144 -13.12 -9.29 5.27
C PHE A 144 -12.72 -8.05 4.46
N ASP A 145 -13.55 -7.01 4.47
CA ASP A 145 -13.25 -5.75 3.78
C ASP A 145 -13.44 -4.50 4.66
N GLY A 146 -13.21 -3.33 4.07
CA GLY A 146 -13.30 -2.05 4.77
C GLY A 146 -14.69 -1.71 5.32
N ARG A 147 -15.77 -2.28 4.76
CA ARG A 147 -17.15 -2.09 5.25
C ARG A 147 -17.47 -3.05 6.38
N SER A 148 -16.96 -4.28 6.29
CA SER A 148 -17.19 -5.38 7.24
C SER A 148 -16.93 -4.97 8.68
N LYS A 149 -15.92 -4.12 8.96
CA LYS A 149 -15.64 -3.62 10.32
C LYS A 149 -16.81 -2.87 10.95
N PHE A 150 -17.58 -2.12 10.18
CA PHE A 150 -18.74 -1.40 10.70
C PHE A 150 -19.92 -2.34 10.95
N LEU A 151 -20.14 -3.31 10.07
CA LEU A 151 -21.17 -4.34 10.25
C LEU A 151 -20.89 -5.22 11.47
N VAL A 152 -19.64 -5.65 11.63
CA VAL A 152 -19.20 -6.44 12.78
C VAL A 152 -19.31 -5.63 14.07
N ALA A 153 -18.84 -4.38 14.09
CA ALA A 153 -18.97 -3.54 15.28
C ALA A 153 -20.42 -3.30 15.69
N ARG A 154 -21.30 -3.01 14.72
CA ARG A 154 -22.76 -2.87 14.93
C ARG A 154 -23.34 -4.13 15.57
N ASP A 155 -23.10 -5.28 14.96
CA ASP A 155 -23.73 -6.53 15.40
C ASP A 155 -23.14 -7.01 16.74
N PHE A 156 -21.86 -6.77 16.98
CA PHE A 156 -21.21 -7.01 18.27
C PHE A 156 -21.81 -6.13 19.38
N ALA A 157 -21.92 -4.82 19.15
CA ALA A 157 -22.46 -3.87 20.12
C ALA A 157 -23.94 -4.15 20.43
N ALA A 158 -24.75 -4.40 19.40
CA ALA A 158 -26.17 -4.69 19.56
C ALA A 158 -26.42 -5.99 20.36
N HIS A 159 -25.64 -7.05 20.09
CA HIS A 159 -25.74 -8.30 20.84
C HIS A 159 -25.28 -8.11 22.29
N LEU A 160 -24.17 -7.41 22.50
CA LEU A 160 -23.66 -7.10 23.84
C LEU A 160 -24.68 -6.29 24.65
N ALA A 161 -25.31 -5.28 24.06
CA ALA A 161 -26.36 -4.48 24.68
C ALA A 161 -27.57 -5.33 25.08
N ALA A 162 -28.00 -6.27 24.24
CA ALA A 162 -29.11 -7.16 24.54
C ALA A 162 -28.81 -8.10 25.72
N VAL A 163 -27.64 -8.75 25.70
CA VAL A 163 -27.20 -9.65 26.78
C VAL A 163 -27.08 -8.90 28.11
N ARG A 164 -26.51 -7.68 28.10
CA ARG A 164 -26.42 -6.84 29.31
C ARG A 164 -27.78 -6.43 29.86
N ALA A 165 -28.78 -6.29 29.00
CA ALA A 165 -30.15 -6.01 29.40
C ALA A 165 -30.93 -7.27 29.84
N GLY A 166 -30.27 -8.43 29.95
CA GLY A 166 -30.93 -9.70 30.29
C GLY A 166 -31.87 -10.22 29.20
N ARG A 167 -31.77 -9.72 27.97
CA ARG A 167 -32.61 -10.13 26.84
C ARG A 167 -31.92 -11.25 26.06
N ALA A 168 -32.71 -12.24 25.65
CA ALA A 168 -32.24 -13.23 24.69
C ALA A 168 -32.02 -12.55 23.32
N ALA A 169 -30.82 -12.63 22.79
CA ALA A 169 -30.49 -12.21 21.43
C ALA A 169 -30.06 -13.44 20.63
N ARG A 170 -30.76 -13.69 19.53
CA ARG A 170 -30.37 -14.72 18.56
C ARG A 170 -30.06 -14.01 17.24
N PRO A 171 -28.82 -14.05 16.76
CA PRO A 171 -28.48 -13.44 15.48
C PRO A 171 -29.24 -14.16 14.35
N THR A 172 -29.89 -13.40 13.48
CA THR A 172 -30.41 -13.95 12.22
C THR A 172 -29.23 -14.26 11.30
N PRO A 173 -29.01 -15.52 10.88
CA PRO A 173 -27.92 -15.87 9.98
C PRO A 173 -28.08 -15.19 8.62
N LEU A 174 -26.97 -14.71 8.08
CA LEU A 174 -26.83 -14.19 6.73
C LEU A 174 -25.88 -15.10 5.97
N THR A 175 -26.45 -15.79 4.98
CA THR A 175 -25.70 -16.64 4.06
C THR A 175 -24.85 -15.75 3.15
N ALA A 176 -23.67 -16.19 2.73
CA ALA A 176 -22.90 -15.40 1.77
C ALA A 176 -23.56 -15.46 0.37
N PRO A 177 -24.01 -14.32 -0.18
CA PRO A 177 -24.51 -14.26 -1.54
C PRO A 177 -23.37 -14.34 -2.56
N ALA A 178 -23.70 -14.66 -3.82
CA ALA A 178 -22.73 -14.57 -4.90
C ALA A 178 -22.28 -13.10 -5.08
N THR A 179 -20.97 -12.89 -5.21
CA THR A 179 -20.42 -11.55 -5.44
C THR A 179 -20.94 -11.01 -6.77
N PRO A 180 -21.54 -9.81 -6.81
CA PRO A 180 -22.07 -9.24 -8.05
C PRO A 180 -20.96 -9.00 -9.08
N VAL A 181 -21.14 -9.54 -10.29
CA VAL A 181 -20.21 -9.36 -11.42
C VAL A 181 -20.81 -8.48 -12.51
N ALA A 182 -19.95 -7.85 -13.30
CA ALA A 182 -20.37 -7.03 -14.42
C ALA A 182 -20.93 -7.90 -15.58
N PRO A 183 -21.84 -7.36 -16.41
CA PRO A 183 -22.25 -8.04 -17.63
C PRO A 183 -21.07 -8.31 -18.59
N PRO A 184 -21.11 -9.39 -19.40
CA PRO A 184 -20.02 -9.76 -20.30
C PRO A 184 -19.57 -8.63 -21.24
N GLU A 185 -20.50 -7.84 -21.77
CA GLU A 185 -20.21 -6.70 -22.65
C GLU A 185 -19.38 -5.61 -21.94
N VAL A 186 -19.62 -5.38 -20.65
CA VAL A 186 -18.83 -4.43 -19.85
C VAL A 186 -17.44 -5.01 -19.56
N ALA A 187 -17.34 -6.32 -19.34
CA ALA A 187 -16.06 -6.99 -19.15
C ALA A 187 -15.18 -6.92 -20.42
N GLU A 188 -15.77 -7.15 -21.60
CA GLU A 188 -15.05 -7.01 -22.88
C GLU A 188 -14.64 -5.57 -23.19
N GLU A 189 -15.53 -4.60 -22.93
CA GLU A 189 -15.20 -3.17 -23.01
C GLU A 189 -14.01 -2.82 -22.11
N ALA A 190 -14.04 -3.28 -20.86
CA ALA A 190 -12.97 -3.05 -19.90
C ALA A 190 -11.65 -3.66 -20.37
N ARG A 191 -11.65 -4.92 -20.86
CA ARG A 191 -10.45 -5.56 -21.42
C ARG A 191 -9.82 -4.75 -22.54
N ALA A 192 -10.64 -4.25 -23.48
CA ALA A 192 -10.15 -3.44 -24.59
C ALA A 192 -9.60 -2.09 -24.13
N PHE A 193 -10.27 -1.44 -23.17
CA PHE A 193 -9.83 -0.18 -22.57
C PHE A 193 -8.48 -0.33 -21.85
N TRP A 194 -8.35 -1.35 -20.99
CA TRP A 194 -7.13 -1.58 -20.21
C TRP A 194 -5.95 -2.01 -21.06
N ARG A 195 -6.17 -2.79 -22.13
CA ARG A 195 -5.11 -3.15 -23.07
C ARG A 195 -4.43 -1.92 -23.67
N ARG A 196 -5.21 -0.96 -24.18
CA ARG A 196 -4.66 0.30 -24.72
C ARG A 196 -3.98 1.16 -23.66
N THR A 197 -4.59 1.23 -22.49
CA THR A 197 -4.07 2.05 -21.38
C THR A 197 -2.70 1.57 -20.92
N VAL A 198 -2.48 0.25 -20.88
CA VAL A 198 -1.21 -0.34 -20.43
C VAL A 198 -0.08 -0.18 -21.42
N GLU A 199 -0.38 -0.26 -22.71
CA GLU A 199 0.62 -0.09 -23.77
C GLU A 199 1.32 1.28 -23.69
N THR A 200 0.67 2.26 -23.08
CA THR A 200 1.16 3.64 -22.93
C THR A 200 1.48 4.03 -21.48
N ALA A 201 1.31 3.12 -20.52
CA ALA A 201 1.48 3.43 -19.11
C ALA A 201 2.96 3.46 -18.70
N GLU A 202 3.39 4.59 -18.15
CA GLU A 202 4.72 4.75 -17.57
C GLU A 202 4.71 4.40 -16.07
N PRO A 203 5.86 3.95 -15.51
CA PRO A 203 6.01 3.81 -14.06
C PRO A 203 5.74 5.12 -13.32
N MET A 204 4.97 5.05 -12.24
CA MET A 204 4.67 6.22 -11.42
C MET A 204 5.91 6.65 -10.61
N ALA A 205 6.27 7.93 -10.71
CA ALA A 205 7.26 8.56 -9.86
C ALA A 205 6.64 8.82 -8.47
N LEU A 206 7.17 8.15 -7.45
CA LEU A 206 6.74 8.23 -6.06
C LEU A 206 7.98 8.36 -5.16
N PRO A 207 7.81 8.79 -3.90
CA PRO A 207 8.92 8.84 -2.96
C PRO A 207 9.64 7.49 -2.82
N GLU A 208 10.97 7.53 -2.95
CA GLU A 208 11.89 6.39 -2.86
C GLU A 208 12.82 6.52 -1.67
N GLY A 209 13.09 5.39 -1.03
CA GLY A 209 13.92 5.29 0.18
C GLY A 209 13.78 3.95 0.89
N GLY A 210 13.16 2.97 0.24
CA GLY A 210 12.94 1.66 0.80
C GLY A 210 14.23 0.87 0.99
N ARG A 211 14.21 -0.05 1.95
CA ARG A 211 15.32 -0.95 2.26
C ARG A 211 15.12 -2.29 1.55
N PRO A 212 15.98 -2.68 0.60
CA PRO A 212 15.89 -3.97 -0.06
C PRO A 212 15.73 -5.13 0.94
N GLY A 213 14.92 -6.12 0.59
CA GLY A 213 14.62 -7.27 1.44
C GLY A 213 13.54 -7.04 2.51
N ARG A 214 13.17 -5.80 2.85
CA ARG A 214 12.10 -5.51 3.83
C ARG A 214 10.72 -5.40 3.17
N ARG A 215 10.12 -6.52 2.78
CA ARG A 215 8.88 -6.53 1.98
C ARG A 215 7.58 -6.31 2.75
N ARG A 216 7.68 -6.13 4.06
CA ARG A 216 6.52 -5.96 4.94
C ARG A 216 5.85 -4.60 4.69
N ILE A 217 4.54 -4.56 4.90
CA ILE A 217 3.77 -3.33 4.98
C ILE A 217 3.91 -2.71 6.36
N THR A 218 4.29 -1.45 6.40
CA THR A 218 4.25 -0.61 7.59
C THR A 218 3.36 0.61 7.32
N SER A 219 3.18 1.44 8.34
CA SER A 219 2.38 2.64 8.22
C SER A 219 3.16 3.85 8.72
N SER A 220 3.03 4.97 8.03
CA SER A 220 3.47 6.27 8.53
C SER A 220 2.72 6.64 9.83
N PRO A 221 3.17 7.66 10.57
CA PRO A 221 2.32 8.33 11.53
C PRO A 221 1.00 8.80 10.89
N THR A 222 -0.08 8.81 11.67
CA THR A 222 -1.33 9.45 11.26
C THR A 222 -1.20 10.95 11.45
N VAL A 223 -1.50 11.71 10.40
CA VAL A 223 -1.48 13.18 10.41
C VAL A 223 -2.87 13.73 10.15
N GLU A 224 -3.16 14.89 10.70
CA GLU A 224 -4.40 15.62 10.44
C GLU A 224 -4.23 16.62 9.29
N LEU A 225 -5.22 16.69 8.42
CA LEU A 225 -5.34 17.77 7.44
C LEU A 225 -5.81 19.04 8.15
N ASP A 226 -5.39 20.21 7.66
CA ASP A 226 -5.83 21.49 8.22
C ASP A 226 -7.37 21.60 8.20
N PRO A 227 -8.04 21.75 9.35
CA PRO A 227 -9.49 21.86 9.43
C PRO A 227 -10.07 23.01 8.60
N ALA A 228 -9.34 24.12 8.43
CA ALA A 228 -9.77 25.24 7.61
C ALA A 228 -9.76 24.86 6.12
N ALA A 229 -8.68 24.24 5.65
CA ALA A 229 -8.60 23.74 4.28
C ALA A 229 -9.67 22.67 3.99
N VAL A 230 -9.89 21.75 4.94
CA VAL A 230 -10.95 20.72 4.84
C VAL A 230 -12.33 21.36 4.74
N THR A 231 -12.61 22.39 5.53
CA THR A 231 -13.89 23.11 5.49
C THR A 231 -14.09 23.79 4.15
N ALA A 232 -13.08 24.50 3.65
CA ALA A 232 -13.10 25.13 2.33
C ALA A 232 -13.34 24.10 1.21
N LEU A 233 -12.65 22.96 1.21
CA LEU A 233 -12.89 21.89 0.24
C LEU A 233 -14.32 21.33 0.33
N ARG A 234 -14.92 21.27 1.52
CA ARG A 234 -16.33 20.84 1.69
C ARG A 234 -17.31 21.88 1.14
N ASP A 235 -17.04 23.16 1.32
CA ASP A 235 -17.84 24.25 0.76
C ASP A 235 -17.77 24.25 -0.77
N THR A 236 -16.57 24.11 -1.33
CA THR A 236 -16.35 23.98 -2.77
C THR A 236 -17.01 22.71 -3.32
N ALA A 237 -16.90 21.58 -2.62
CA ALA A 237 -17.56 20.33 -3.02
C ALA A 237 -19.08 20.50 -3.12
N ARG A 238 -19.71 21.20 -2.16
CA ARG A 238 -21.14 21.52 -2.19
C ARG A 238 -21.50 22.39 -3.40
N THR A 239 -20.70 23.43 -3.66
CA THR A 239 -20.90 24.35 -4.79
C THR A 239 -20.81 23.61 -6.14
N LEU A 240 -19.78 22.77 -6.30
CA LEU A 240 -19.55 21.97 -7.51
C LEU A 240 -20.41 20.69 -7.59
N ARG A 241 -21.23 20.42 -6.57
CA ARG A 241 -22.09 19.22 -6.43
C ARG A 241 -21.30 17.91 -6.58
N VAL A 242 -20.14 17.85 -5.94
CA VAL A 242 -19.29 16.66 -5.84
C VAL A 242 -19.10 16.25 -4.39
N SER A 243 -18.53 15.06 -4.17
CA SER A 243 -18.21 14.61 -2.82
C SER A 243 -16.90 15.23 -2.32
N THR A 244 -16.70 15.37 -1.01
CA THR A 244 -15.39 15.74 -0.45
C THR A 244 -14.29 14.74 -0.83
N PHE A 245 -14.65 13.47 -1.04
CA PHE A 245 -13.72 12.47 -1.56
C PHE A 245 -13.21 12.83 -2.97
N THR A 246 -14.08 13.37 -3.83
CA THR A 246 -13.69 13.87 -5.15
C THR A 246 -12.68 15.02 -5.04
N MET A 247 -12.84 15.92 -4.06
CA MET A 247 -11.87 17.00 -3.81
C MET A 247 -10.53 16.46 -3.30
N LEU A 248 -10.54 15.49 -2.38
CA LEU A 248 -9.31 14.87 -1.86
C LEU A 248 -8.58 14.06 -2.96
N LEU A 249 -9.33 13.40 -3.84
CA LEU A 249 -8.75 12.76 -5.03
C LEU A 249 -8.14 13.81 -5.96
N ALA A 250 -8.82 14.93 -6.22
CA ALA A 250 -8.26 16.03 -7.01
C ALA A 250 -6.95 16.58 -6.42
N ALA A 251 -6.86 16.71 -5.08
CA ALA A 251 -5.62 17.09 -4.41
C ALA A 251 -4.50 16.05 -4.62
N LEU A 252 -4.80 14.75 -4.52
CA LEU A 252 -3.82 13.69 -4.82
C LEU A 252 -3.35 13.76 -6.27
N ILE A 253 -4.24 13.99 -7.23
CA ILE A 253 -3.91 14.12 -8.65
C ILE A 253 -2.92 15.28 -8.88
N ARG A 254 -3.16 16.43 -8.21
CA ARG A 254 -2.24 17.58 -8.26
C ARG A 254 -0.87 17.28 -7.67
N GLN A 255 -0.81 16.55 -6.55
CA GLN A 255 0.45 16.09 -5.97
C GLN A 255 1.22 15.20 -6.96
N LEU A 256 0.54 14.24 -7.60
CA LEU A 256 1.17 13.35 -8.57
C LEU A 256 1.66 14.10 -9.82
N ALA A 257 0.91 15.12 -10.28
CA ALA A 257 1.36 16.02 -11.34
C ALA A 257 2.64 16.77 -10.94
N ALA A 258 2.73 17.24 -9.70
CA ALA A 258 3.91 17.92 -9.19
C ALA A 258 5.15 17.01 -9.16
N TYR A 259 4.96 15.71 -8.89
CA TYR A 259 5.97 14.66 -9.00
C TYR A 259 6.34 14.30 -10.44
N GLY A 260 5.74 14.94 -11.45
CA GLY A 260 6.02 14.71 -12.85
C GLY A 260 5.20 13.58 -13.48
N ASN A 261 4.19 13.04 -12.79
CA ASN A 261 3.28 12.05 -13.36
C ASN A 261 2.18 12.77 -14.16
N SER A 262 2.20 12.65 -15.49
CA SER A 262 1.19 13.24 -16.36
C SER A 262 -0.04 12.34 -16.57
N SER A 263 0.17 11.02 -16.55
CA SER A 263 -0.90 10.03 -16.73
C SER A 263 -0.81 8.88 -15.71
N PRO A 264 -0.86 9.15 -14.40
CA PRO A 264 -0.75 8.10 -13.38
C PRO A 264 -1.91 7.09 -13.44
N LEU A 265 -1.59 5.82 -13.18
CA LEU A 265 -2.57 4.76 -12.91
C LEU A 265 -2.76 4.58 -11.41
N LEU A 266 -3.94 4.89 -10.90
CA LEU A 266 -4.30 4.73 -9.49
C LEU A 266 -5.07 3.44 -9.25
N ALA A 267 -4.83 2.77 -8.13
CA ALA A 267 -5.67 1.67 -7.68
C ALA A 267 -6.76 2.21 -6.74
N LEU A 268 -8.01 2.20 -7.18
CA LEU A 268 -9.13 2.61 -6.33
C LEU A 268 -9.91 1.39 -5.86
N ALA A 269 -10.01 1.25 -4.54
CA ALA A 269 -10.80 0.20 -3.93
C ALA A 269 -12.30 0.59 -3.98
N SER A 270 -13.13 -0.25 -4.58
CA SER A 270 -14.57 -0.03 -4.72
C SER A 270 -15.38 -1.14 -4.09
N ASP A 271 -16.41 -0.73 -3.37
CA ASP A 271 -17.49 -1.62 -2.94
C ASP A 271 -18.22 -2.18 -4.17
N VAL A 272 -18.39 -3.52 -4.23
CA VAL A 272 -19.13 -4.19 -5.31
C VAL A 272 -20.54 -4.64 -4.90
N SER A 273 -20.91 -4.43 -3.64
CA SER A 273 -22.19 -4.82 -3.09
C SER A 273 -23.40 -4.19 -3.80
N ASP A 274 -24.54 -4.78 -3.49
CA ASP A 274 -25.89 -4.46 -3.91
C ASP A 274 -26.86 -4.67 -2.73
N GLU A 275 -28.16 -4.56 -3.00
CA GLU A 275 -29.24 -4.69 -2.03
C GLU A 275 -29.25 -6.05 -1.32
N THR A 276 -28.74 -7.11 -1.96
CA THR A 276 -28.73 -8.48 -1.41
C THR A 276 -27.50 -8.77 -0.55
N THR A 277 -26.42 -8.02 -0.78
CA THR A 277 -25.08 -8.29 -0.24
C THR A 277 -24.62 -7.26 0.79
N ARG A 278 -25.23 -6.05 0.80
CA ARG A 278 -24.86 -4.89 1.63
C ARG A 278 -24.76 -5.14 3.14
N ASP A 279 -25.58 -6.04 3.67
CA ASP A 279 -25.64 -6.33 5.11
C ASP A 279 -24.76 -7.50 5.54
N VAL A 280 -24.11 -8.17 4.60
CA VAL A 280 -23.21 -9.30 4.85
C VAL A 280 -21.77 -8.78 5.00
N ALA A 281 -21.14 -9.09 6.12
CA ALA A 281 -19.71 -8.90 6.30
C ALA A 281 -18.94 -10.00 5.57
N GLY A 282 -17.95 -9.62 4.76
CA GLY A 282 -17.26 -10.49 3.83
C GLY A 282 -16.33 -9.69 2.91
N LEU A 283 -15.63 -10.39 2.01
CA LEU A 283 -14.85 -9.72 0.97
C LEU A 283 -15.80 -9.26 -0.16
N GLN A 284 -16.16 -7.97 -0.19
CA GLN A 284 -17.00 -7.38 -1.25
C GLN A 284 -16.39 -6.09 -1.81
N ILE A 285 -15.07 -6.13 -1.98
CA ILE A 285 -14.31 -5.03 -2.58
C ILE A 285 -13.63 -5.53 -3.84
N ASN A 286 -13.55 -4.66 -4.83
CA ASN A 286 -12.69 -4.85 -5.99
C ASN A 286 -11.70 -3.69 -6.06
N VAL A 287 -10.49 -3.98 -6.51
CA VAL A 287 -9.47 -2.96 -6.75
C VAL A 287 -9.45 -2.70 -8.25
N VAL A 288 -9.83 -1.50 -8.64
CA VAL A 288 -9.92 -1.11 -10.05
C VAL A 288 -8.79 -0.13 -10.35
N PRO A 289 -7.91 -0.43 -11.33
CA PRO A 289 -7.00 0.57 -11.84
C PRO A 289 -7.81 1.71 -12.47
N VAL A 290 -7.33 2.94 -12.37
CA VAL A 290 -8.02 4.13 -12.89
C VAL A 290 -6.98 5.04 -13.53
N ALA A 291 -7.17 5.32 -14.82
CA ALA A 291 -6.30 6.23 -15.55
C ALA A 291 -6.72 7.67 -15.26
N VAL A 292 -5.73 8.48 -14.91
CA VAL A 292 -5.94 9.89 -14.57
C VAL A 292 -5.07 10.75 -15.47
N GLU A 293 -5.65 11.79 -16.04
CA GLU A 293 -4.90 12.87 -16.67
C GLU A 293 -4.57 13.95 -15.62
N ALA A 294 -3.29 14.26 -15.47
CA ALA A 294 -2.79 15.12 -14.42
C ALA A 294 -1.92 16.24 -15.03
N ALA A 295 -2.34 17.49 -14.84
CA ALA A 295 -1.62 18.67 -15.32
C ALA A 295 -0.92 19.38 -14.15
N ARG A 296 0.32 19.84 -14.37
CA ARG A 296 1.08 20.59 -13.33
C ARG A 296 0.45 21.96 -13.01
N THR A 297 -0.26 22.50 -13.97
CA THR A 297 -1.04 23.74 -13.86
C THR A 297 -2.48 23.41 -14.19
N ALA A 298 -3.38 23.49 -13.20
CA ALA A 298 -4.78 23.15 -13.36
C ALA A 298 -5.62 24.03 -12.45
N SER A 299 -6.76 24.50 -12.94
CA SER A 299 -7.77 25.12 -12.07
C SER A 299 -8.36 24.09 -11.11
N THR A 300 -9.11 24.56 -10.10
CA THR A 300 -9.90 23.67 -9.25
C THR A 300 -10.91 22.89 -10.07
N GLU A 301 -11.57 23.52 -11.05
CA GLU A 301 -12.53 22.88 -11.94
C GLU A 301 -11.89 21.76 -12.78
N ASP A 302 -10.71 22.01 -13.37
CA ASP A 302 -10.00 21.01 -14.16
C ASP A 302 -9.58 19.81 -13.29
N SER A 303 -9.08 20.09 -12.09
CA SER A 303 -8.66 19.05 -11.13
C SER A 303 -9.86 18.19 -10.69
N VAL A 304 -11.02 18.82 -10.48
CA VAL A 304 -12.28 18.12 -10.16
C VAL A 304 -12.79 17.34 -11.37
N ALA A 305 -12.67 17.87 -12.58
CA ALA A 305 -13.03 17.16 -13.81
C ALA A 305 -12.21 15.87 -13.99
N ALA A 306 -10.89 15.94 -13.79
CA ALA A 306 -10.00 14.77 -13.81
C ALA A 306 -10.41 13.74 -12.74
N ALA A 307 -10.67 14.18 -11.51
CA ALA A 307 -11.15 13.30 -10.44
C ALA A 307 -12.52 12.67 -10.77
N ARG A 308 -13.44 13.40 -11.40
CA ARG A 308 -14.73 12.86 -11.84
C ARG A 308 -14.59 11.83 -12.95
N ALA A 309 -13.71 12.09 -13.93
CA ALA A 309 -13.43 11.12 -14.99
C ALA A 309 -12.89 9.81 -14.40
N ALA A 310 -11.97 9.91 -13.44
CA ALA A 310 -11.44 8.77 -12.69
C ALA A 310 -12.55 8.00 -11.95
N LEU A 311 -13.42 8.68 -11.21
CA LEU A 311 -14.52 8.04 -10.48
C LEU A 311 -15.59 7.45 -11.39
N SER A 312 -15.81 8.01 -12.59
CA SER A 312 -16.69 7.44 -13.60
C SER A 312 -16.16 6.11 -14.16
N GLN A 313 -14.84 6.03 -14.42
CA GLN A 313 -14.19 4.76 -14.79
C GLN A 313 -14.35 3.72 -13.67
N LEU A 314 -14.08 4.12 -12.42
CA LEU A 314 -14.27 3.26 -11.24
C LEU A 314 -15.69 2.72 -11.18
N ALA A 315 -16.70 3.59 -11.28
CA ALA A 315 -18.10 3.20 -11.21
C ALA A 315 -18.52 2.26 -12.35
N ARG A 316 -17.99 2.47 -13.56
CA ARG A 316 -18.27 1.63 -14.73
C ARG A 316 -17.69 0.22 -14.58
N TYR A 317 -16.46 0.11 -14.09
CA TYR A 317 -15.72 -1.16 -14.07
C TYR A 317 -15.63 -1.83 -12.68
N ARG A 318 -16.24 -1.26 -11.62
CA ARG A 318 -16.16 -1.78 -10.25
C ARG A 318 -16.48 -3.26 -10.08
N ARG A 319 -17.38 -3.83 -10.90
CA ARG A 319 -17.77 -5.26 -10.83
C ARG A 319 -17.07 -6.17 -11.84
N VAL A 320 -16.14 -5.63 -12.64
CA VAL A 320 -15.31 -6.47 -13.51
C VAL A 320 -14.13 -6.98 -12.66
N PRO A 321 -13.99 -8.29 -12.43
CA PRO A 321 -12.91 -8.82 -11.61
C PRO A 321 -11.54 -8.33 -12.09
N PHE A 322 -10.63 -8.00 -11.17
CA PHE A 322 -9.30 -7.53 -11.56
C PHE A 322 -8.56 -8.47 -12.52
N VAL A 323 -8.69 -9.79 -12.31
CA VAL A 323 -8.14 -10.81 -13.20
C VAL A 323 -8.65 -10.70 -14.63
N ASP A 324 -9.89 -10.24 -14.80
CA ASP A 324 -10.50 -10.00 -16.10
C ASP A 324 -10.04 -8.69 -16.73
N LEU A 325 -9.83 -7.64 -15.94
CA LEU A 325 -9.31 -6.35 -16.40
C LEU A 325 -7.92 -6.50 -17.03
N VAL A 326 -7.11 -7.42 -16.50
CA VAL A 326 -5.75 -7.69 -16.99
C VAL A 326 -5.68 -8.84 -18.00
N ALA A 327 -6.78 -9.56 -18.23
CA ALA A 327 -6.80 -10.72 -19.13
C ALA A 327 -6.55 -10.26 -20.58
N GLY A 328 -5.54 -10.86 -21.22
CA GLY A 328 -5.18 -10.53 -22.61
C GLY A 328 -4.37 -9.24 -22.78
N VAL A 329 -3.93 -8.61 -21.69
CA VAL A 329 -2.85 -7.61 -21.73
C VAL A 329 -1.52 -8.38 -21.75
N PRO A 330 -0.77 -8.39 -22.86
CA PRO A 330 0.48 -9.14 -22.94
C PRO A 330 1.50 -8.58 -21.94
N GLY A 331 1.91 -9.41 -21.00
CA GLY A 331 2.83 -9.04 -19.92
C GLY A 331 2.12 -8.78 -18.58
N ARG A 332 2.81 -9.14 -17.50
CA ARG A 332 2.43 -8.81 -16.12
C ARG A 332 2.58 -7.32 -15.65
N PRO A 333 2.99 -6.32 -16.47
CA PRO A 333 3.13 -4.92 -16.01
C PRO A 333 1.87 -4.22 -15.48
N LEU A 334 0.67 -4.44 -16.06
CA LEU A 334 -0.55 -3.75 -15.59
C LEU A 334 -0.89 -4.07 -14.14
N ALA A 335 -0.71 -5.35 -13.75
CA ALA A 335 -0.96 -5.78 -12.38
C ALA A 335 -0.05 -5.08 -11.36
N ARG A 336 1.05 -4.47 -11.82
CA ARG A 336 2.00 -3.72 -11.00
C ARG A 336 1.77 -2.22 -11.08
N LEU A 337 1.66 -1.68 -12.29
CA LEU A 337 1.41 -0.25 -12.50
C LEU A 337 0.09 0.19 -11.86
N GLY A 338 -0.94 -0.66 -11.94
CA GLY A 338 -2.23 -0.45 -11.27
C GLY A 338 -2.26 -0.80 -9.78
N THR A 339 -1.14 -1.18 -9.15
CA THR A 339 -1.06 -1.50 -7.70
C THR A 339 0.02 -0.72 -6.93
N GLU A 340 0.71 0.23 -7.57
CA GLU A 340 1.77 1.04 -6.94
C GLU A 340 1.23 2.01 -5.89
N LEU A 341 0.11 2.69 -6.19
CA LEU A 341 -0.53 3.64 -5.28
C LEU A 341 -2.05 3.44 -5.24
N GLY A 342 -2.51 3.11 -4.03
CA GLY A 342 -3.90 2.96 -3.66
C GLY A 342 -4.48 4.17 -2.97
N LEU A 343 -5.79 4.33 -3.07
CA LEU A 343 -6.56 5.24 -2.23
C LEU A 343 -7.69 4.48 -1.54
N SER A 344 -7.81 4.68 -0.23
CA SER A 344 -8.82 4.05 0.62
C SER A 344 -9.53 5.09 1.48
N PHE A 345 -10.87 5.14 1.35
CA PHE A 345 -11.74 6.06 2.08
C PHE A 345 -13.00 5.37 2.60
N PRO A 346 -12.88 4.45 3.58
CA PRO A 346 -14.02 3.74 4.12
C PRO A 346 -14.89 4.69 4.95
N ARG A 347 -16.14 4.89 4.54
CA ARG A 347 -17.12 5.66 5.30
C ARG A 347 -17.95 4.75 6.21
N PRO A 348 -18.15 5.12 7.49
CA PRO A 348 -19.16 4.49 8.32
C PRO A 348 -20.54 4.59 7.64
N PRO A 349 -21.39 3.56 7.75
CA PRO A 349 -22.79 3.66 7.38
C PRO A 349 -23.48 4.80 8.12
N ALA A 350 -24.41 5.49 7.46
CA ALA A 350 -25.24 6.49 8.11
C ALA A 350 -26.07 5.84 9.23
N GLY A 351 -26.13 6.49 10.41
CA GLY A 351 -26.86 5.97 11.56
C GLY A 351 -26.20 4.74 12.21
N LEU A 352 -24.90 4.53 12.02
CA LEU A 352 -24.16 3.49 12.74
C LEU A 352 -24.24 3.74 14.26
N ASP A 353 -25.05 2.93 14.94
CA ASP A 353 -25.20 2.93 16.39
C ASP A 353 -24.32 1.84 17.01
N LEU A 354 -23.44 2.25 17.91
CA LEU A 354 -22.49 1.41 18.65
C LEU A 354 -22.65 1.59 20.17
N ASP A 355 -23.75 2.20 20.61
CA ASP A 355 -24.03 2.40 22.03
C ASP A 355 -24.30 1.06 22.73
N VAL A 356 -23.77 0.94 23.93
CA VAL A 356 -23.99 -0.22 24.79
C VAL A 356 -24.36 0.31 26.17
N PRO A 357 -25.65 0.26 26.56
CA PRO A 357 -26.11 0.86 27.80
C PRO A 357 -25.27 0.45 29.02
N GLY A 358 -24.86 1.48 29.78
CA GLY A 358 -24.02 1.33 30.97
C GLY A 358 -22.53 1.14 30.68
N LEU A 359 -22.08 1.22 29.41
CA LEU A 359 -20.67 1.28 29.04
C LEU A 359 -20.40 2.56 28.24
N ARG A 360 -19.25 3.18 28.48
CA ARG A 360 -18.70 4.14 27.51
C ARG A 360 -17.83 3.37 26.54
N THR A 361 -18.18 3.40 25.26
CA THR A 361 -17.46 2.71 24.20
C THR A 361 -16.65 3.70 23.35
N ALA A 362 -15.48 3.26 22.89
CA ALA A 362 -14.67 3.97 21.92
C ALA A 362 -14.20 2.99 20.86
N TRP A 363 -14.38 3.32 19.58
CA TRP A 363 -14.03 2.43 18.48
C TRP A 363 -12.93 3.04 17.61
N ASP A 364 -11.84 2.31 17.42
CA ASP A 364 -10.76 2.68 16.51
C ASP A 364 -10.84 1.88 15.21
N PHE A 365 -11.42 2.50 14.19
CA PHE A 365 -11.50 1.95 12.84
C PHE A 365 -10.35 2.39 11.92
N PHE A 366 -9.41 3.20 12.43
CA PHE A 366 -8.29 3.78 11.70
C PHE A 366 -6.94 3.27 12.22
N THR A 367 -6.86 1.95 12.26
CA THR A 367 -5.72 1.12 12.62
C THR A 367 -4.85 0.82 11.38
N PRO A 368 -3.55 0.50 11.54
CA PRO A 368 -2.68 0.05 10.46
C PRO A 368 -3.31 -1.10 9.67
N ASN A 369 -3.31 -0.99 8.34
CA ASN A 369 -3.60 -2.12 7.47
C ASN A 369 -2.26 -2.76 7.10
N THR A 370 -2.18 -4.09 7.17
CA THR A 370 -0.95 -4.82 6.79
C THR A 370 -1.06 -5.49 5.42
N SER A 371 -2.20 -5.37 4.74
CA SER A 371 -2.42 -5.84 3.37
C SER A 371 -1.36 -5.31 2.40
N ALA A 372 -0.65 -6.20 1.70
CA ALA A 372 0.31 -5.81 0.66
C ALA A 372 -0.24 -5.82 -0.77
N THR A 373 -1.57 -5.97 -0.90
CA THR A 373 -2.28 -5.93 -2.19
C THR A 373 -1.92 -4.68 -2.99
N LEU A 374 -1.69 -3.56 -2.30
CA LEU A 374 -1.17 -2.33 -2.87
C LEU A 374 0.18 -1.99 -2.24
N ALA A 375 1.11 -1.51 -3.05
CA ALA A 375 2.47 -1.21 -2.62
C ALA A 375 2.53 -0.03 -1.65
N ARG A 376 1.68 0.97 -1.91
CA ARG A 376 1.41 2.12 -1.05
C ARG A 376 -0.08 2.38 -1.08
N THR A 377 -0.70 2.72 0.04
CA THR A 377 -2.11 3.08 0.13
C THR A 377 -2.27 4.33 0.97
N LEU A 378 -2.76 5.41 0.36
CA LEU A 378 -3.21 6.58 1.10
C LEU A 378 -4.55 6.23 1.77
N GLN A 379 -4.49 6.08 3.10
CA GLN A 379 -5.66 5.86 3.94
C GLN A 379 -6.19 7.23 4.37
N ILE A 380 -7.48 7.47 4.13
CA ILE A 380 -8.15 8.69 4.53
C ILE A 380 -9.32 8.34 5.45
N ARG A 381 -9.37 9.01 6.61
CA ARG A 381 -10.46 8.92 7.58
C ARG A 381 -11.04 10.31 7.81
N ALA A 382 -12.30 10.48 7.44
CA ALA A 382 -13.04 11.71 7.69
C ALA A 382 -14.04 11.52 8.82
N ASP A 383 -13.78 12.19 9.94
CA ASP A 383 -14.64 12.32 11.12
C ASP A 383 -14.89 13.82 11.33
N TRP A 384 -15.61 14.45 10.40
CA TRP A 384 -15.66 15.91 10.25
C TRP A 384 -15.93 16.68 11.57
N PRO A 385 -15.24 17.81 11.83
CA PRO A 385 -14.31 18.52 10.93
C PRO A 385 -12.94 17.86 10.77
N GLU A 386 -12.60 16.88 11.61
CA GLU A 386 -11.32 16.18 11.56
C GLU A 386 -11.21 15.31 10.30
N CYS A 387 -10.09 15.43 9.61
CA CYS A 387 -9.74 14.55 8.50
C CYS A 387 -8.30 14.08 8.70
N ARG A 388 -8.15 12.78 8.97
CA ARG A 388 -6.87 12.16 9.26
C ARG A 388 -6.42 11.31 8.08
N VAL A 389 -5.13 11.35 7.80
CA VAL A 389 -4.52 10.59 6.72
C VAL A 389 -3.30 9.82 7.21
N ARG A 390 -3.03 8.70 6.54
CA ARG A 390 -1.87 7.85 6.79
C ARG A 390 -1.47 7.19 5.49
N LEU A 391 -0.19 6.91 5.32
CA LEU A 391 0.30 6.10 4.22
C LEU A 391 0.69 4.72 4.75
N ASP A 392 0.01 3.68 4.27
CA ASP A 392 0.47 2.30 4.44
C ASP A 392 1.39 1.99 3.25
N HIS A 393 2.61 1.46 3.48
CA HIS A 393 3.58 1.24 2.41
C HIS A 393 4.49 0.04 2.65
N ARG A 394 5.02 -0.55 1.58
CA ARG A 394 6.07 -1.57 1.67
C ARG A 394 7.41 -0.94 2.03
N GLU A 395 8.07 -1.47 3.04
CA GLU A 395 9.37 -0.95 3.53
C GLU A 395 10.51 -1.10 2.51
N ASN A 396 10.39 -1.97 1.50
CA ASN A 396 11.39 -2.14 0.46
C ASN A 396 11.27 -1.13 -0.69
N LEU A 397 10.16 -0.39 -0.75
CA LEU A 397 9.91 0.61 -1.78
C LEU A 397 10.01 2.04 -1.24
N MET A 398 9.58 2.25 0.00
CA MET A 398 9.52 3.57 0.64
C MET A 398 9.99 3.48 2.09
N GLY A 399 10.83 4.43 2.52
CA GLY A 399 11.25 4.59 3.91
C GLY A 399 10.27 5.45 4.72
N ALA A 400 10.48 5.51 6.03
CA ALA A 400 9.60 6.26 6.93
C ALA A 400 9.62 7.77 6.64
N GLU A 401 10.80 8.34 6.41
CA GLU A 401 10.95 9.76 6.10
C GLU A 401 10.30 10.12 4.76
N GLU A 402 10.43 9.25 3.75
CA GLU A 402 9.76 9.40 2.46
C GLU A 402 8.23 9.35 2.57
N ALA A 403 7.71 8.49 3.44
CA ALA A 403 6.28 8.37 3.68
C ALA A 403 5.72 9.62 4.38
N GLU A 404 6.48 10.18 5.33
CA GLU A 404 6.15 11.46 5.97
C GLU A 404 6.24 12.63 4.99
N GLN A 405 7.24 12.64 4.11
CA GLN A 405 7.33 13.63 3.03
C GLN A 405 6.12 13.52 2.08
N PHE A 406 5.71 12.31 1.68
CA PHE A 406 4.52 12.10 0.87
C PHE A 406 3.26 12.71 1.50
N LEU A 407 3.08 12.55 2.82
CA LEU A 407 1.95 13.12 3.54
C LEU A 407 2.03 14.63 3.71
N THR A 408 3.23 15.16 3.89
CA THR A 408 3.49 16.61 3.89
C THR A 408 3.11 17.22 2.55
N ASP A 409 3.48 16.54 1.46
CA ASP A 409 3.18 16.97 0.11
C ASP A 409 1.67 16.88 -0.17
N PHE A 410 1.00 15.83 0.32
CA PHE A 410 -0.46 15.70 0.22
C PHE A 410 -1.19 16.82 0.98
N ARG A 411 -0.74 17.16 2.20
CA ARG A 411 -1.29 18.30 2.97
C ARG A 411 -1.12 19.62 2.22
N THR A 412 0.01 19.82 1.55
CA THR A 412 0.28 20.99 0.72
C THR A 412 -0.66 21.03 -0.48
N ALA A 413 -0.85 19.90 -1.19
CA ALA A 413 -1.78 19.84 -2.32
C ALA A 413 -3.24 20.07 -1.90
N VAL A 414 -3.64 19.62 -0.71
CA VAL A 414 -4.96 19.91 -0.11
C VAL A 414 -5.11 21.40 0.16
N ALA A 415 -4.10 22.05 0.75
CA ALA A 415 -4.11 23.49 1.03
C ALA A 415 -4.12 24.32 -0.26
N ASP A 416 -3.33 23.94 -1.26
CA ASP A 416 -3.30 24.60 -2.58
C ASP A 416 -4.66 24.55 -3.27
N LEU A 417 -5.33 23.40 -3.24
CA LEU A 417 -6.66 23.23 -3.81
C LEU A 417 -7.72 24.00 -3.02
N ALA A 418 -7.63 24.02 -1.68
CA ALA A 418 -8.52 24.80 -0.84
C ALA A 418 -8.40 26.31 -1.07
N ALA A 419 -7.21 26.78 -1.42
CA ALA A 419 -6.90 28.17 -1.73
C ALA A 419 -7.05 28.51 -3.23
N ASP A 420 -7.58 27.61 -4.05
CA ASP A 420 -7.78 27.77 -5.50
C ASP A 420 -6.51 28.19 -6.27
N ARG A 421 -5.34 27.70 -5.83
CA ARG A 421 -4.07 27.96 -6.52
C ARG A 421 -4.00 27.07 -7.76
N THR A 422 -3.62 27.62 -8.91
CA THR A 422 -3.49 26.84 -10.16
C THR A 422 -2.16 26.08 -10.28
N THR A 423 -1.14 26.57 -9.59
CA THR A 423 0.20 25.96 -9.51
C THR A 423 0.41 25.32 -8.15
N SER A 424 1.13 24.20 -8.11
CA SER A 424 1.53 23.59 -6.83
C SER A 424 2.58 24.44 -6.09
N SER A 425 2.46 24.53 -4.78
CA SER A 425 3.44 25.15 -3.88
C SER A 425 4.47 24.17 -3.32
N LEU A 426 4.48 22.91 -3.78
CA LEU A 426 5.46 21.91 -3.39
C LEU A 426 6.88 22.37 -3.74
N ALA A 427 7.75 22.38 -2.73
CA ALA A 427 9.11 22.87 -2.87
C ALA A 427 9.97 21.93 -3.73
N THR A 428 10.72 22.52 -4.65
CA THR A 428 11.79 21.82 -5.36
C THR A 428 12.87 21.37 -4.38
N ALA A 429 13.31 20.13 -4.49
CA ALA A 429 14.41 19.63 -3.68
C ALA A 429 15.76 20.00 -4.28
N VAL A 430 16.61 20.57 -3.44
CA VAL A 430 18.00 20.93 -3.76
C VAL A 430 18.89 20.35 -2.66
N ALA A 431 19.91 19.59 -3.06
CA ALA A 431 20.97 19.13 -2.18
C ALA A 431 22.20 20.02 -2.38
N ASP A 432 22.51 20.79 -1.34
CA ASP A 432 23.76 21.54 -1.21
C ASP A 432 24.70 20.80 -0.25
N ARG A 433 25.97 21.17 -0.22
CA ARG A 433 26.98 20.49 0.60
C ARG A 433 26.59 20.49 2.10
N PRO A 434 26.45 19.33 2.76
CA PRO A 434 26.42 19.26 4.21
C PRO A 434 27.83 19.47 4.80
N ALA A 435 27.91 19.99 6.03
CA ALA A 435 29.15 20.49 6.64
C ALA A 435 30.30 19.48 6.82
N THR A 436 30.07 18.17 6.64
CA THR A 436 31.06 17.12 6.96
C THR A 436 31.04 15.94 5.98
N GLY A 437 32.22 15.54 5.53
CA GLY A 437 32.46 14.29 4.79
C GLY A 437 33.89 14.23 4.22
N THR A 438 34.69 13.25 4.67
CA THR A 438 36.03 12.97 4.13
C THR A 438 36.11 11.49 3.77
N GLY A 439 36.44 11.17 2.51
CA GLY A 439 36.45 9.82 1.96
C GLY A 439 35.48 9.66 0.77
N GLY A 440 35.66 8.65 -0.08
CA GLY A 440 34.78 8.34 -1.21
C GLY A 440 35.38 8.58 -2.61
N ALA A 441 34.70 8.09 -3.64
CA ALA A 441 35.13 8.20 -5.04
C ALA A 441 34.74 9.57 -5.62
N PRO A 442 35.61 10.23 -6.42
CA PRO A 442 35.27 11.51 -7.04
C PRO A 442 34.10 11.35 -8.02
N TYR A 443 33.13 12.26 -7.95
CA TYR A 443 32.02 12.33 -8.89
C TYR A 443 32.20 13.54 -9.81
N SER A 444 32.27 13.30 -11.12
CA SER A 444 32.56 14.33 -12.12
C SER A 444 31.46 14.44 -13.16
N CYS A 445 31.11 15.67 -13.54
CA CYS A 445 30.18 15.99 -14.60
C CYS A 445 30.90 16.90 -15.60
N ALA A 446 30.85 16.56 -16.90
CA ALA A 446 31.53 17.31 -17.97
C ALA A 446 33.03 17.59 -17.67
N GLY A 447 33.75 16.60 -17.15
CA GLY A 447 35.18 16.71 -16.79
C GLY A 447 35.48 17.50 -15.50
N THR A 448 34.47 18.09 -14.86
CA THR A 448 34.62 18.84 -13.60
C THR A 448 34.21 17.97 -12.41
N ARG A 449 35.03 17.91 -11.36
CA ARG A 449 34.63 17.26 -10.11
C ARG A 449 33.56 18.08 -9.41
N VAL A 450 32.35 17.54 -9.32
CA VAL A 450 31.17 18.21 -8.77
C VAL A 450 30.70 17.60 -7.45
N GLY A 451 31.28 16.47 -7.04
CA GLY A 451 30.97 15.85 -5.76
C GLY A 451 31.85 14.65 -5.41
N THR A 452 31.41 13.90 -4.41
CA THR A 452 32.05 12.66 -3.95
C THR A 452 30.97 11.62 -3.63
N VAL A 453 31.12 10.41 -4.16
CA VAL A 453 30.22 9.27 -3.92
C VAL A 453 30.70 8.49 -2.68
N LEU A 454 29.78 8.30 -1.74
CA LEU A 454 29.93 7.47 -0.54
C LEU A 454 29.01 6.25 -0.67
N ASP A 455 29.59 5.06 -0.73
CA ASP A 455 28.85 3.78 -0.72
C ASP A 455 29.16 3.03 0.59
N ASP A 456 28.71 3.59 1.69
CA ASP A 456 29.00 3.10 3.05
C ASP A 456 27.97 2.07 3.56
N ASP A 457 26.88 1.83 2.81
CA ASP A 457 25.77 0.95 3.22
C ASP A 457 25.23 0.11 2.04
N PRO A 458 26.06 -0.71 1.36
CA PRO A 458 25.57 -1.61 0.31
C PRO A 458 24.61 -2.64 0.91
N PRO A 459 23.43 -2.89 0.29
CA PRO A 459 23.10 -2.63 -1.11
C PRO A 459 22.31 -1.33 -1.42
N HIS A 460 22.23 -0.39 -0.47
CA HIS A 460 21.45 0.83 -0.63
C HIS A 460 22.07 1.78 -1.68
N PRO A 461 21.27 2.69 -2.29
CA PRO A 461 21.80 3.70 -3.19
C PRO A 461 22.89 4.54 -2.51
N PRO A 462 24.08 4.70 -3.13
CA PRO A 462 25.16 5.47 -2.54
C PRO A 462 24.76 6.95 -2.44
N ARG A 463 25.35 7.62 -1.44
CA ARG A 463 25.19 9.05 -1.25
C ARG A 463 26.13 9.82 -2.15
N LEU A 464 25.64 10.89 -2.75
CA LEU A 464 26.47 11.87 -3.43
C LEU A 464 26.51 13.15 -2.58
N LEU A 465 27.72 13.46 -2.10
CA LEU A 465 28.02 14.71 -1.40
C LEU A 465 28.43 15.78 -2.42
N PRO A 466 27.74 16.94 -2.46
CA PRO A 466 28.11 18.03 -3.36
C PRO A 466 29.48 18.62 -3.03
N ALA A 467 30.25 18.99 -4.07
CA ALA A 467 31.46 19.79 -3.92
C ALA A 467 31.12 21.26 -3.60
N ASP A 468 32.11 22.05 -3.17
CA ASP A 468 31.88 23.45 -2.80
C ASP A 468 31.26 24.26 -3.95
N GLY A 469 30.21 25.01 -3.62
CA GLY A 469 29.45 25.84 -4.57
C GLY A 469 28.59 25.07 -5.58
N HIS A 470 28.55 23.73 -5.52
CA HIS A 470 27.71 22.90 -6.37
C HIS A 470 26.46 22.45 -5.62
N ALA A 471 25.36 22.36 -6.35
CA ALA A 471 24.07 21.90 -5.86
C ALA A 471 23.50 20.83 -6.78
N PHE A 472 22.67 19.94 -6.26
CA PHE A 472 22.04 18.89 -7.05
C PHE A 472 20.52 18.93 -6.94
N THR A 473 19.86 18.63 -8.05
CA THR A 473 18.39 18.56 -8.15
C THR A 473 18.01 17.32 -8.95
N ALA A 474 16.86 16.71 -8.61
CA ALA A 474 16.25 15.67 -9.43
C ALA A 474 15.23 16.31 -10.38
N HIS A 475 15.20 15.89 -11.64
CA HIS A 475 14.29 16.42 -12.65
C HIS A 475 13.44 15.31 -13.26
N GLY A 476 12.15 15.59 -13.45
CA GLY A 476 11.20 14.67 -14.07
C GLY A 476 11.32 14.63 -15.60
N PRO A 477 10.51 13.81 -16.28
CA PRO A 477 10.52 13.70 -17.75
C PRO A 477 10.26 15.02 -18.48
N SER A 478 9.55 15.96 -17.85
CA SER A 478 9.31 17.31 -18.38
C SER A 478 10.50 18.27 -18.26
N GLY A 479 11.64 17.81 -17.73
CA GLY A 479 12.82 18.62 -17.46
C GLY A 479 12.67 19.55 -16.24
N GLN A 480 11.54 19.49 -15.55
CA GLN A 480 11.28 20.33 -14.37
C GLN A 480 11.85 19.69 -13.09
N PRO A 481 12.35 20.50 -12.14
CA PRO A 481 12.78 20.00 -10.86
C PRO A 481 11.65 19.33 -10.07
N LEU A 482 12.02 18.31 -9.31
CA LEU A 482 11.11 17.48 -8.52
C LEU A 482 11.21 17.80 -7.01
N PRO A 483 10.15 17.52 -6.24
CA PRO A 483 10.19 17.55 -4.78
C PRO A 483 11.11 16.47 -4.17
N ARG A 484 11.24 16.50 -2.84
CA ARG A 484 12.09 15.55 -2.11
C ARG A 484 11.60 14.13 -2.30
N SER A 485 12.55 13.21 -2.27
CA SER A 485 12.37 11.77 -2.38
C SER A 485 11.85 11.27 -3.73
N ILE A 486 11.52 12.14 -4.69
CA ILE A 486 11.07 11.71 -6.02
C ILE A 486 12.28 11.46 -6.93
N ALA A 487 12.36 10.23 -7.45
CA ALA A 487 13.41 9.85 -8.38
C ALA A 487 13.26 10.55 -9.74
N GLY A 488 14.38 11.02 -10.28
CA GLY A 488 14.46 11.65 -11.58
C GLY A 488 15.90 11.75 -12.09
N ALA A 489 16.08 12.39 -13.24
CA ALA A 489 17.41 12.66 -13.79
C ALA A 489 18.14 13.67 -12.88
N VAL A 490 19.34 13.31 -12.42
CA VAL A 490 20.15 14.15 -11.54
C VAL A 490 20.82 15.22 -12.36
N HIS A 491 20.59 16.47 -11.95
CA HIS A 491 21.24 17.64 -12.50
C HIS A 491 22.15 18.26 -11.44
N VAL A 492 23.25 18.84 -11.90
CA VAL A 492 24.13 19.66 -11.07
C VAL A 492 23.98 21.12 -11.47
N ARG A 493 23.80 21.99 -10.49
CA ARG A 493 23.89 23.44 -10.63
C ARG A 493 25.27 23.88 -10.16
N PHE A 494 26.00 24.54 -11.06
CA PHE A 494 27.34 25.07 -10.84
C PHE A 494 27.29 26.43 -10.13
N PRO A 495 28.40 26.89 -9.52
CA PRO A 495 28.49 28.20 -8.88
C PRO A 495 28.15 29.38 -9.81
N ASP A 496 28.36 29.21 -11.12
CA ASP A 496 28.06 30.19 -12.17
C ASP A 496 26.56 30.23 -12.56
N GLY A 497 25.73 29.42 -11.91
CA GLY A 497 24.29 29.31 -12.15
C GLY A 497 23.88 28.38 -13.30
N ARG A 498 24.84 27.80 -14.04
CA ARG A 498 24.53 26.82 -15.09
C ARG A 498 24.05 25.51 -14.46
N THR A 499 23.08 24.88 -15.08
CA THR A 499 22.59 23.54 -14.68
C THR A 499 22.86 22.55 -15.80
N LEU A 500 23.54 21.44 -15.50
CA LEU A 500 23.82 20.37 -16.47
C LEU A 500 23.30 19.01 -16.00
N PRO A 501 22.79 18.16 -16.92
CA PRO A 501 22.48 16.79 -16.60
C PRO A 501 23.76 16.00 -16.31
N THR A 502 23.72 15.17 -15.27
CA THR A 502 24.86 14.32 -14.91
C THR A 502 24.94 13.03 -15.74
N GLY A 503 23.82 12.62 -16.35
CA GLY A 503 23.66 11.32 -17.00
C GLY A 503 23.16 10.22 -16.05
N ASP A 504 23.13 10.49 -14.74
CA ASP A 504 22.60 9.60 -13.73
C ASP A 504 21.18 9.98 -13.30
N SER A 505 20.49 9.03 -12.69
CA SER A 505 19.23 9.16 -11.99
C SER A 505 19.45 9.01 -10.49
N GLY A 506 18.55 9.61 -9.73
CA GLY A 506 18.64 9.73 -8.28
C GLY A 506 17.52 10.59 -7.74
N TYR A 507 17.54 10.80 -6.43
CA TYR A 507 16.62 11.69 -5.75
C TYR A 507 17.33 12.45 -4.63
N ILE A 508 16.75 13.57 -4.23
CA ILE A 508 17.16 14.27 -3.02
C ILE A 508 16.36 13.66 -1.86
N ALA A 509 17.01 12.91 -0.98
CA ALA A 509 16.36 12.26 0.14
C ALA A 509 15.77 13.27 1.15
N ALA A 510 14.95 12.78 2.07
CA ALA A 510 14.37 13.60 3.12
C ALA A 510 15.44 14.26 4.01
N ASP A 511 16.59 13.61 4.21
CA ASP A 511 17.77 14.15 4.88
C ASP A 511 18.51 15.28 4.11
N GLY A 512 18.09 15.57 2.87
CA GLY A 512 18.68 16.58 1.99
C GLY A 512 19.89 16.10 1.19
N GLY A 513 20.32 14.84 1.35
CA GLY A 513 21.40 14.23 0.58
C GLY A 513 20.92 13.69 -0.76
N VAL A 514 21.83 13.62 -1.75
CA VAL A 514 21.52 12.98 -3.04
C VAL A 514 21.73 11.47 -2.91
N ARG A 515 20.75 10.68 -3.34
CA ARG A 515 20.85 9.21 -3.47
C ARG A 515 20.96 8.85 -4.95
N LEU A 516 22.07 8.24 -5.34
CA LEU A 516 22.33 7.86 -6.73
C LEU A 516 21.75 6.49 -7.06
N LEU A 517 20.82 6.48 -8.00
CA LEU A 517 20.22 5.26 -8.53
C LEU A 517 21.00 4.70 -9.72
N GLY A 518 22.06 5.37 -10.18
CA GLY A 518 22.88 4.98 -11.33
C GLY A 518 22.39 5.61 -12.64
N PRO A 519 22.80 5.12 -13.82
CA PRO A 519 22.52 5.78 -15.09
C PRO A 519 21.03 6.02 -15.32
N ALA A 520 20.65 7.18 -15.87
CA ALA A 520 19.25 7.58 -16.01
C ALA A 520 18.42 6.61 -16.87
N HIS A 521 19.06 5.90 -17.79
CA HIS A 521 18.46 4.88 -18.64
C HIS A 521 18.47 3.46 -18.04
N GLY A 522 18.84 3.32 -16.76
CA GLY A 522 19.11 2.03 -16.10
C GLY A 522 17.90 1.29 -15.54
N ARG A 523 16.68 1.82 -15.66
CA ARG A 523 15.46 1.15 -15.20
C ARG A 523 14.68 0.61 -16.39
N TRP A 524 14.52 -0.72 -16.42
CA TRP A 524 13.96 -1.40 -17.59
C TRP A 524 12.75 -2.23 -17.18
N ILE A 525 11.69 -2.14 -17.97
CA ILE A 525 10.56 -3.06 -17.86
C ILE A 525 10.89 -4.29 -18.71
N CYS A 526 11.41 -5.35 -18.11
CA CYS A 526 11.73 -6.59 -18.85
C CYS A 526 10.67 -7.65 -18.62
N THR A 527 9.90 -7.96 -19.66
CA THR A 527 8.79 -8.95 -19.72
C THR A 527 7.66 -8.80 -18.68
N ARG A 528 7.98 -8.70 -17.39
CA ARG A 528 7.08 -8.89 -16.25
C ARG A 528 7.30 -7.87 -15.12
N ASN A 529 8.47 -7.23 -15.05
CA ASN A 529 8.93 -6.54 -13.85
C ASN A 529 9.83 -5.34 -14.18
N LEU A 530 9.73 -4.26 -13.39
CA LEU A 530 10.76 -3.23 -13.34
C LEU A 530 12.02 -3.84 -12.73
N ILE A 531 13.12 -3.83 -13.47
CA ILE A 531 14.44 -4.20 -12.97
C ILE A 531 15.23 -2.91 -12.81
N ASP A 532 15.52 -2.56 -11.56
CA ASP A 532 16.51 -1.54 -11.24
C ASP A 532 17.90 -2.19 -11.38
N THR A 533 18.54 -1.95 -12.53
CA THR A 533 19.82 -2.57 -12.86
C THR A 533 20.91 -2.21 -11.88
N SER A 534 20.86 -1.01 -11.32
CA SER A 534 21.80 -0.55 -10.31
C SER A 534 21.56 -1.25 -8.98
N ALA A 535 20.31 -1.50 -8.58
CA ALA A 535 20.00 -2.32 -7.42
C ALA A 535 20.49 -3.77 -7.60
N VAL A 536 20.24 -4.39 -8.76
CA VAL A 536 20.74 -5.73 -9.08
C VAL A 536 22.27 -5.78 -9.02
N ARG A 537 22.95 -4.80 -9.63
CA ARG A 537 24.41 -4.68 -9.63
C ARG A 537 24.96 -4.53 -8.21
N ARG A 538 24.40 -3.61 -7.39
CA ARG A 538 24.82 -3.40 -6.00
C ARG A 538 24.64 -4.66 -5.16
N VAL A 539 23.50 -5.32 -5.27
CA VAL A 539 23.25 -6.58 -4.54
C VAL A 539 24.20 -7.69 -5.01
N ALA A 540 24.51 -7.78 -6.30
CA ALA A 540 25.49 -8.75 -6.79
C ALA A 540 26.88 -8.52 -6.19
N LEU A 541 27.32 -7.26 -6.07
CA LEU A 541 28.61 -6.88 -5.50
C LEU A 541 28.73 -7.14 -3.99
N THR A 542 27.63 -7.39 -3.27
CA THR A 542 27.70 -7.81 -1.85
C THR A 542 28.05 -9.29 -1.69
N HIS A 543 28.09 -10.05 -2.78
CA HIS A 543 28.53 -11.43 -2.75
C HIS A 543 30.07 -11.50 -2.60
N PRO A 544 30.63 -12.27 -1.64
CA PRO A 544 32.07 -12.24 -1.33
C PRO A 544 33.02 -12.53 -2.50
N TRP A 545 32.56 -13.31 -3.49
CA TRP A 545 33.35 -13.65 -4.68
C TRP A 545 33.31 -12.59 -5.79
N VAL A 546 32.26 -11.76 -5.84
CA VAL A 546 31.98 -10.87 -6.96
C VAL A 546 32.76 -9.56 -6.80
N THR A 547 33.63 -9.25 -7.76
CA THR A 547 34.40 -8.00 -7.80
C THR A 547 33.89 -7.04 -8.88
N GLY A 548 33.16 -7.55 -9.87
CA GLY A 548 32.50 -6.77 -10.91
C GLY A 548 31.10 -7.30 -11.23
N ALA A 549 30.19 -6.39 -11.52
CA ALA A 549 28.83 -6.74 -11.93
C ALA A 549 28.32 -5.72 -12.96
N GLU A 550 27.70 -6.24 -14.01
CA GLU A 550 27.07 -5.45 -15.06
C GLU A 550 25.72 -6.07 -15.42
N VAL A 551 24.72 -5.23 -15.65
CA VAL A 551 23.41 -5.69 -16.13
C VAL A 551 23.14 -5.06 -17.49
N ARG A 552 22.95 -5.89 -18.52
CA ARG A 552 22.60 -5.46 -19.88
C ARG A 552 21.28 -6.06 -20.31
N LEU A 553 20.59 -5.38 -21.22
CA LEU A 553 19.48 -5.98 -21.94
C LEU A 553 19.96 -6.75 -23.17
N GLU A 554 19.47 -7.97 -23.32
CA GLU A 554 19.67 -8.76 -24.53
C GLU A 554 18.33 -9.00 -25.23
N LYS A 555 18.29 -8.69 -26.54
CA LYS A 555 17.16 -8.97 -27.42
C LYS A 555 17.26 -10.39 -27.97
N GLY A 556 16.34 -11.26 -27.53
CA GLY A 556 16.09 -12.59 -28.10
C GLY A 556 14.64 -12.73 -28.58
N ARG A 557 13.98 -13.87 -28.32
CA ARG A 557 12.51 -14.01 -28.49
C ARG A 557 11.70 -13.09 -27.56
N SER A 558 12.31 -12.61 -26.47
CA SER A 558 11.82 -11.60 -25.53
C SER A 558 13.02 -10.81 -24.96
N GLU A 559 12.86 -9.53 -24.62
CA GLU A 559 13.90 -8.77 -23.92
C GLU A 559 14.14 -9.33 -22.50
N SER A 560 15.40 -9.63 -22.18
CA SER A 560 15.80 -10.10 -20.85
C SER A 560 16.98 -9.29 -20.32
N ALA A 561 16.89 -8.86 -19.06
CA ALA A 561 18.05 -8.41 -18.31
C ALA A 561 18.99 -9.60 -18.05
N VAL A 562 20.27 -9.42 -18.36
CA VAL A 562 21.35 -10.37 -18.13
C VAL A 562 22.33 -9.73 -17.17
N LEU A 563 22.51 -10.35 -16.01
CA LEU A 563 23.56 -9.99 -15.07
C LEU A 563 24.83 -10.78 -15.42
N THR A 564 25.90 -10.09 -15.76
CA THR A 564 27.23 -10.66 -15.84
C THR A 564 28.00 -10.28 -14.58
N VAL A 565 28.56 -11.28 -13.88
CA VAL A 565 29.45 -11.05 -12.74
C VAL A 565 30.84 -11.58 -13.03
N THR A 566 31.84 -10.81 -12.61
CA THR A 566 33.25 -11.18 -12.60
C THR A 566 33.73 -11.23 -11.15
N GLY A 567 34.75 -12.04 -10.89
CA GLY A 567 35.18 -12.28 -9.51
C GLY A 567 36.54 -12.95 -9.41
N SER A 568 37.08 -12.92 -8.19
CA SER A 568 38.38 -13.49 -7.85
C SER A 568 38.23 -14.42 -6.64
N GLY A 569 38.87 -15.58 -6.68
CA GLY A 569 38.84 -16.57 -5.60
C GLY A 569 38.89 -18.01 -6.13
N PRO A 570 39.08 -19.00 -5.25
CA PRO A 570 39.40 -20.37 -5.66
C PRO A 570 38.25 -21.12 -6.34
N ARG A 571 36.99 -20.67 -6.15
CA ARG A 571 35.81 -21.29 -6.76
C ARG A 571 34.76 -20.25 -7.15
N PRO A 572 34.37 -20.15 -8.45
CA PRO A 572 33.27 -19.31 -8.87
C PRO A 572 31.93 -19.84 -8.36
N PRO A 573 30.99 -18.97 -7.95
CA PRO A 573 29.66 -19.38 -7.50
C PRO A 573 28.83 -19.90 -8.68
N GLY A 574 27.93 -20.84 -8.40
CA GLY A 574 26.98 -21.29 -9.41
C GLY A 574 25.89 -20.26 -9.69
N VAL A 575 25.23 -20.33 -10.86
CA VAL A 575 24.06 -19.47 -11.18
C VAL A 575 22.95 -19.58 -10.12
N ARG A 576 22.72 -20.77 -9.57
CA ARG A 576 21.70 -21.00 -8.52
C ARG A 576 22.07 -20.30 -7.22
N GLU A 577 23.35 -20.28 -6.86
CA GLU A 577 23.90 -19.64 -5.66
C GLU A 577 23.79 -18.13 -5.76
N LEU A 578 24.28 -17.53 -6.85
CA LEU A 578 24.11 -16.09 -7.10
C LEU A 578 22.65 -15.69 -7.13
N ARG A 579 21.78 -16.48 -7.76
CA ARG A 579 20.34 -16.19 -7.76
C ARG A 579 19.74 -16.29 -6.35
N ALA A 580 20.21 -17.19 -5.51
CA ALA A 580 19.79 -17.28 -4.10
C ALA A 580 20.28 -16.05 -3.31
N HIS A 581 21.53 -15.61 -3.53
CA HIS A 581 22.08 -14.38 -2.95
C HIS A 581 21.27 -13.15 -3.37
N LEU A 582 20.97 -12.98 -4.66
CA LEU A 582 20.12 -11.86 -5.10
C LEU A 582 18.74 -11.90 -4.44
N ARG A 583 18.17 -13.08 -4.22
CA ARG A 583 16.83 -13.27 -3.63
C ARG A 583 16.74 -12.88 -2.16
N THR A 584 17.85 -12.83 -1.43
CA THR A 584 17.82 -12.36 -0.04
C THR A 584 17.49 -10.87 0.06
N TRP A 585 17.72 -10.11 -1.02
CA TRP A 585 17.48 -8.67 -1.07
C TRP A 585 16.39 -8.26 -2.09
N LEU A 586 16.32 -8.95 -3.23
CA LEU A 586 15.47 -8.60 -4.36
C LEU A 586 14.29 -9.57 -4.49
N HIS A 587 13.11 -9.06 -4.83
CA HIS A 587 11.96 -9.90 -5.16
C HIS A 587 12.25 -10.75 -6.38
N GLY A 588 11.64 -11.94 -6.47
CA GLY A 588 11.84 -12.87 -7.59
C GLY A 588 11.58 -12.22 -8.96
N SER A 589 10.80 -11.15 -8.96
CA SER A 589 10.55 -10.29 -10.12
C SER A 589 11.70 -9.37 -10.51
N GLU A 590 12.43 -8.85 -9.55
CA GLU A 590 13.52 -7.88 -9.78
C GLU A 590 14.80 -8.59 -10.20
N LEU A 591 14.81 -9.93 -10.14
CA LEU A 591 15.95 -10.73 -10.54
C LEU A 591 16.17 -10.66 -12.06
N PRO A 592 17.43 -10.63 -12.49
CA PRO A 592 17.76 -10.75 -13.90
C PRO A 592 17.27 -12.10 -14.45
N GLY A 593 16.81 -12.08 -15.69
CA GLY A 593 16.33 -13.28 -16.38
C GLY A 593 17.43 -14.32 -16.57
N ARG A 594 18.68 -13.86 -16.78
CA ARG A 594 19.87 -14.71 -16.90
C ARG A 594 21.01 -14.17 -16.05
N ILE A 595 21.88 -15.07 -15.59
CA ILE A 595 23.10 -14.72 -14.85
C ILE A 595 24.26 -15.44 -15.55
N ARG A 596 25.31 -14.70 -15.88
CA ARG A 596 26.60 -15.21 -16.39
C ARG A 596 27.67 -15.00 -15.34
N VAL A 597 28.52 -15.99 -15.17
CA VAL A 597 29.65 -15.96 -14.23
C VAL A 597 30.90 -16.13 -15.07
N GLU A 598 31.73 -15.09 -15.10
CA GLU A 598 32.96 -15.05 -15.87
C GLU A 598 34.14 -15.02 -14.89
N PRO A 599 35.16 -15.88 -15.06
CA PRO A 599 36.39 -15.76 -14.26
C PRO A 599 37.06 -14.41 -14.58
N ALA A 600 37.69 -13.78 -13.58
CA ALA A 600 38.52 -12.61 -13.84
C ALA A 600 39.72 -13.03 -14.70
N ASP A 601 39.95 -12.31 -15.81
CA ASP A 601 41.18 -12.40 -16.62
C ASP A 601 42.41 -11.92 -15.84
#